data_AF-A0A3N4MWH1-F1
#
_entry.id   AF-A0A3N4MWH1-F1
#
_cell.length_a   1.000
_cell.length_b   1.000
_cell.length_c   1.000
_cell.angle_alpha   90.00
_cell.angle_beta   90.00
_cell.angle_gamma   90.00
#
_symmetry.space_group_name_H-M   'P 1'
#
loop_
_entity.id
_entity.type
_entity.pdbx_description
1 polymer ?
#
loop_
_entity_poly.entity_id
_entity_poly.type
_entity_poly.pdbx_seq_one_letter_code
_entity_poly.pdbx_strand_id
1 'polypeptide(L)'
;MTKNIFSALQECSSGSNFLIKNDDFLTPSYIVTIAAHLKKNPITLDCFQVQSESIQSYLATIGFNEALWNIPCTNYRHNIGSTYSVLTLLDNEEATDSANTQIISCISNFTTNYQSEGLNSLKEVIGEVHDNVWSHGKSTGFSMTQLYKKAGKIEFALADLGGGFLKELNRVNLPISTHDQ
;
A
#
# COMPACT_ATOMS: atom_id res chain seq x y z
N MET A 1 -7.58 14.62 10.54
CA MET A 1 -6.11 14.79 10.56
C MET A 1 -5.50 13.96 9.43
N THR A 2 -4.37 14.33 8.83
CA THR A 2 -3.73 13.46 7.83
C THR A 2 -3.05 12.28 8.52
N LYS A 3 -3.49 11.07 8.20
CA LYS A 3 -2.86 9.82 8.62
C LYS A 3 -1.91 9.35 7.52
N ASN A 4 -0.64 9.16 7.87
CA ASN A 4 0.45 8.76 6.99
C ASN A 4 1.24 7.57 7.58
N ILE A 5 2.39 7.23 7.00
CA ILE A 5 3.22 6.12 7.48
C ILE A 5 3.59 6.23 8.98
N PHE A 6 3.85 7.44 9.49
CA PHE A 6 4.25 7.61 10.89
C PHE A 6 3.10 7.33 11.85
N SER A 7 1.89 7.82 11.54
CA SER A 7 0.71 7.49 12.35
C SER A 7 0.38 6.00 12.25
N ALA A 8 0.55 5.38 11.08
CA ALA A 8 0.36 3.94 10.93
C ALA A 8 1.32 3.15 11.83
N LEU A 9 2.62 3.48 11.81
CA LEU A 9 3.62 2.81 12.66
C LEU A 9 3.34 3.00 14.16
N GLN A 10 2.93 4.19 14.57
CA GLN A 10 2.53 4.45 15.95
C GLN A 10 1.32 3.61 16.35
N GLU A 11 0.27 3.57 15.53
CA GLU A 11 -0.94 2.79 15.80
C GLU A 11 -0.63 1.28 15.86
N CYS A 12 0.13 0.77 14.90
CA CYS A 12 0.63 -0.62 14.87
C CYS A 12 1.45 -1.00 16.11
N SER A 13 2.14 -0.04 16.73
CA SER A 13 2.92 -0.28 17.95
C SER A 13 2.05 -0.28 19.22
N SER A 14 0.91 0.40 19.18
CA SER A 14 0.05 0.67 20.34
C SER A 14 -1.03 -0.40 20.61
N GLY A 15 -1.34 -1.24 19.63
CA GLY A 15 -2.26 -2.37 19.82
C GLY A 15 -3.01 -2.77 18.56
N SER A 16 -4.06 -3.58 18.76
CA SER A 16 -4.82 -4.25 17.69
C SER A 16 -6.10 -3.51 17.27
N ASN A 17 -6.48 -2.43 17.96
CA ASN A 17 -7.71 -1.68 17.70
C ASN A 17 -7.39 -0.36 17.01
N PHE A 18 -7.97 -0.17 15.84
CA PHE A 18 -7.77 1.01 15.00
C PHE A 18 -9.07 1.82 14.96
N LEU A 19 -8.97 3.10 15.30
CA LEU A 19 -10.07 4.05 15.21
C LEU A 19 -9.73 5.13 14.17
N ILE A 20 -10.54 5.18 13.12
CA ILE A 20 -10.48 6.23 12.10
C ILE A 20 -11.60 7.24 12.38
N LYS A 21 -11.21 8.48 12.66
CA LYS A 21 -12.13 9.58 13.01
C LYS A 21 -12.67 10.25 11.76
N ASN A 22 -13.74 11.03 11.93
CA ASN A 22 -14.46 11.62 10.79
C ASN A 22 -13.62 12.55 9.90
N ASP A 23 -12.72 13.32 10.51
CA ASP A 23 -11.91 14.30 9.78
C ASP A 23 -10.58 13.72 9.28
N ASP A 24 -10.39 12.41 9.37
CA ASP A 24 -9.15 11.78 8.97
C ASP A 24 -9.02 11.65 7.46
N PHE A 25 -7.80 11.87 6.99
CA PHE A 25 -7.42 11.69 5.61
C PHE A 25 -6.36 10.62 5.53
N LEU A 26 -6.67 9.50 4.88
CA LEU A 26 -5.79 8.34 4.81
C LEU A 26 -4.92 8.43 3.54
N THR A 27 -3.60 8.43 3.70
CA THR A 27 -2.68 8.35 2.54
C THR A 27 -2.46 6.88 2.13
N PRO A 28 -2.06 6.61 0.86
CA PRO A 28 -1.62 5.29 0.42
C PRO A 28 -0.64 4.64 1.38
N SER A 29 0.37 5.39 1.82
CA SER A 29 1.36 4.94 2.80
C SER A 29 0.75 4.48 4.13
N TYR A 30 -0.28 5.17 4.66
CA TYR A 30 -0.99 4.68 5.84
C TYR A 30 -1.76 3.38 5.55
N ILE A 31 -2.46 3.35 4.42
CA ILE A 31 -3.37 2.26 4.06
C ILE A 31 -2.60 0.94 3.86
N VAL A 32 -1.52 0.95 3.07
CA VAL A 32 -0.72 -0.27 2.84
C VAL A 32 -0.10 -0.78 4.13
N THR A 33 0.39 0.10 5.01
CA THR A 33 1.00 -0.29 6.29
C THR A 33 -0.01 -0.92 7.23
N ILE A 34 -1.20 -0.32 7.37
CA ILE A 34 -2.26 -0.87 8.22
C ILE A 34 -2.80 -2.18 7.64
N ALA A 35 -2.99 -2.27 6.32
CA ALA A 35 -3.42 -3.51 5.67
C ALA A 35 -2.42 -4.64 5.93
N ALA A 36 -1.13 -4.36 5.78
CA ALA A 36 -0.08 -5.31 6.10
C ALA A 36 -0.19 -5.76 7.57
N HIS A 37 -0.26 -4.82 8.51
CA HIS A 37 -0.36 -5.14 9.93
C HIS A 37 -1.60 -5.99 10.28
N LEU A 38 -2.76 -5.66 9.73
CA LEU A 38 -4.02 -6.39 9.90
C LEU A 38 -4.01 -7.77 9.25
N LYS A 39 -3.22 -7.97 8.20
CA LYS A 39 -3.03 -9.30 7.58
C LYS A 39 -2.11 -10.18 8.42
N LYS A 40 -1.06 -9.59 9.00
CA LYS A 40 -0.06 -10.29 9.82
C LYS A 40 -0.59 -10.73 11.18
N ASN A 41 -1.37 -9.86 11.81
CA ASN A 41 -2.04 -10.15 13.07
C ASN A 41 -3.49 -10.45 12.70
N PRO A 42 -4.05 -11.65 12.92
CA PRO A 42 -5.38 -12.05 12.46
C PRO A 42 -6.49 -11.29 13.22
N ILE A 43 -6.54 -9.98 12.98
CA ILE A 43 -7.40 -9.00 13.59
C ILE A 43 -8.71 -9.02 12.81
N THR A 44 -9.80 -9.25 13.52
CA THR A 44 -11.15 -9.29 12.94
C THR A 44 -11.59 -7.89 12.52
N LEU A 45 -12.53 -7.81 11.57
CA LEU A 45 -13.09 -6.56 11.07
C LEU A 45 -13.54 -5.61 12.20
N ASP A 46 -14.06 -6.16 13.30
CA ASP A 46 -14.56 -5.41 14.47
C ASP A 46 -13.50 -4.55 15.17
N CYS A 47 -12.22 -4.86 14.98
CA CYS A 47 -11.09 -4.11 15.52
C CYS A 47 -10.67 -2.94 14.62
N PHE A 48 -11.23 -2.82 13.42
CA PHE A 48 -10.99 -1.69 12.50
C PHE A 48 -12.25 -0.84 12.37
N GLN A 49 -12.37 0.16 13.24
CA GLN A 49 -13.56 1.00 13.35
C GLN A 49 -13.37 2.32 12.59
N VAL A 50 -14.29 2.58 11.64
CA VAL A 50 -14.31 3.81 10.85
C VAL A 50 -15.59 4.56 11.16
N GLN A 51 -15.47 5.75 11.75
CA GLN A 51 -16.64 6.55 12.16
C GLN A 51 -17.33 7.26 10.99
N SER A 52 -16.58 7.52 9.90
CA SER A 52 -17.08 8.27 8.75
C SER A 52 -17.50 7.38 7.60
N GLU A 53 -18.75 7.54 7.16
CA GLU A 53 -19.30 6.87 5.98
C GLU A 53 -18.50 7.20 4.70
N SER A 54 -17.95 8.41 4.58
CA SER A 54 -17.16 8.79 3.40
C SER A 54 -15.83 8.04 3.34
N ILE A 55 -15.19 7.84 4.50
CA ILE A 55 -13.95 7.04 4.60
C ILE A 55 -14.26 5.56 4.38
N GLN A 56 -15.36 5.04 4.94
CA GLN A 56 -15.81 3.67 4.68
C GLN A 56 -16.03 3.42 3.18
N SER A 57 -16.74 4.33 2.52
CA SER A 57 -17.00 4.26 1.08
C SER A 57 -15.72 4.35 0.26
N TYR A 58 -14.78 5.21 0.66
CA TYR A 58 -13.46 5.29 0.05
C TYR A 58 -12.68 3.98 0.19
N LEU A 59 -12.58 3.41 1.40
CA LEU A 59 -11.89 2.15 1.67
C LEU A 59 -12.49 0.99 0.87
N ALA A 60 -13.82 0.90 0.77
CA ALA A 60 -14.48 -0.08 -0.10
C ALA A 60 -14.11 0.14 -1.57
N THR A 61 -14.15 1.40 -2.03
CA THR A 61 -13.85 1.80 -3.41
C THR A 61 -12.42 1.45 -3.83
N ILE A 62 -11.43 1.63 -2.95
CA ILE A 62 -10.04 1.24 -3.24
C ILE A 62 -9.76 -0.24 -3.02
N GLY A 63 -10.73 -1.05 -2.59
CA GLY A 63 -10.56 -2.49 -2.41
C GLY A 63 -9.91 -2.92 -1.09
N PHE A 64 -9.92 -2.06 -0.07
CA PHE A 64 -9.33 -2.37 1.23
C PHE A 64 -9.96 -3.63 1.88
N ASN A 65 -11.29 -3.67 1.94
CA ASN A 65 -12.02 -4.79 2.54
C ASN A 65 -11.90 -6.09 1.72
N GLU A 66 -11.82 -5.93 0.40
CA GLU A 66 -11.65 -7.02 -0.55
C GLU A 66 -10.29 -7.69 -0.35
N ALA A 67 -9.22 -6.91 -0.28
CA ALA A 67 -7.86 -7.42 -0.14
C ALA A 67 -7.59 -8.07 1.24
N LEU A 68 -8.22 -7.59 2.31
CA LEU A 68 -8.03 -8.10 3.67
C LEU A 68 -8.94 -9.27 4.03
N TRP A 69 -10.23 -9.14 3.74
CA TRP A 69 -11.28 -10.04 4.25
C TRP A 69 -12.12 -10.67 3.14
N ASN A 70 -11.74 -10.51 1.87
CA ASN A 70 -12.49 -11.02 0.70
C ASN A 70 -13.94 -10.50 0.65
N ILE A 71 -14.20 -9.30 1.19
CA ILE A 71 -15.52 -8.66 1.12
C ILE A 71 -15.59 -7.87 -0.19
N PRO A 72 -16.43 -8.28 -1.15
CA PRO A 72 -16.47 -7.65 -2.47
C PRO A 72 -16.89 -6.18 -2.39
N CYS A 73 -16.28 -5.35 -3.25
CA CYS A 73 -16.72 -3.98 -3.41
C CYS A 73 -18.06 -3.92 -4.16
N THR A 74 -19.06 -3.31 -3.54
CA THR A 74 -20.37 -3.06 -4.16
C THR A 74 -20.40 -1.74 -4.95
N ASN A 75 -19.41 -0.87 -4.76
CA ASN A 75 -19.33 0.43 -5.42
C ASN A 75 -18.79 0.33 -6.84
N TYR A 76 -19.37 1.10 -7.76
CA TYR A 76 -18.85 1.25 -9.12
C TYR A 76 -17.58 2.12 -9.16
N ARG A 77 -16.45 1.53 -9.56
CA ARG A 77 -15.13 2.16 -9.56
C ARG A 77 -14.83 2.95 -10.84
N HIS A 78 -15.58 4.02 -11.11
CA HIS A 78 -15.40 4.84 -12.33
C HIS A 78 -14.01 5.49 -12.50
N ASN A 79 -13.25 5.59 -11.41
CA ASN A 79 -11.97 6.31 -11.34
C ASN A 79 -10.73 5.40 -11.17
N ILE A 80 -10.92 4.08 -11.19
CA ILE A 80 -9.81 3.12 -11.17
C ILE A 80 -8.93 3.32 -12.41
N GLY A 81 -7.62 3.30 -12.25
CA GLY A 81 -6.66 3.52 -13.34
C GLY A 81 -6.50 4.99 -13.77
N SER A 82 -7.41 5.89 -13.38
CA SER A 82 -7.38 7.31 -13.75
C SER A 82 -6.99 8.23 -12.60
N THR A 83 -7.29 7.84 -11.36
CA THR A 83 -6.89 8.60 -10.16
C THR A 83 -6.30 7.74 -9.04
N TYR A 84 -6.50 6.43 -9.07
CA TYR A 84 -5.93 5.48 -8.12
C TYR A 84 -5.82 4.08 -8.72
N SER A 85 -4.96 3.25 -8.16
CA SER A 85 -5.02 1.78 -8.28
C SER A 85 -5.75 1.20 -7.07
N VAL A 86 -6.37 0.03 -7.23
CA VAL A 86 -6.89 -0.69 -6.07
C VAL A 86 -5.72 -1.14 -5.18
N LEU A 87 -6.02 -1.36 -3.91
CA LEU A 87 -5.11 -2.03 -2.99
C LEU A 87 -4.99 -3.49 -3.42
N THR A 88 -3.79 -3.91 -3.82
CA THR A 88 -3.55 -5.29 -4.27
C THR A 88 -2.73 -6.03 -3.23
N LEU A 89 -3.19 -7.24 -2.88
CA LEU A 89 -2.45 -8.21 -2.08
C LEU A 89 -1.37 -8.86 -2.94
N LEU A 90 -0.12 -8.83 -2.48
CA LEU A 90 1.04 -9.40 -3.15
C LEU A 90 1.38 -10.75 -2.49
N ASP A 91 0.58 -11.78 -2.73
CA ASP A 91 0.73 -13.11 -2.10
C ASP A 91 1.28 -14.20 -3.03
N ASN A 92 1.39 -13.91 -4.31
CA ASN A 92 1.98 -14.78 -5.33
C ASN A 92 2.59 -13.96 -6.47
N GLU A 93 3.35 -14.63 -7.35
CA GLU A 93 4.03 -14.03 -8.51
C GLU A 93 3.04 -13.34 -9.46
N GLU A 94 1.95 -14.02 -9.83
CA GLU A 94 0.93 -13.50 -10.74
C GLU A 94 0.24 -12.25 -10.17
N ALA A 95 -0.07 -12.25 -8.86
CA ALA A 95 -0.63 -11.09 -8.17
C ALA A 95 0.34 -9.91 -8.15
N THR A 96 1.64 -10.20 -8.02
CA THR A 96 2.71 -9.18 -8.02
C THR A 96 2.88 -8.57 -9.41
N ASP A 97 2.94 -9.39 -10.45
CA ASP A 97 3.03 -8.95 -11.84
C ASP A 97 1.80 -8.12 -12.25
N SER A 98 0.62 -8.56 -11.82
CA SER A 98 -0.64 -7.86 -12.04
C SER A 98 -0.66 -6.49 -11.34
N ALA A 99 -0.21 -6.44 -10.07
CA ALA A 99 -0.09 -5.19 -9.33
C ALA A 99 0.89 -4.22 -10.00
N ASN A 100 2.06 -4.72 -10.40
CA ASN A 100 3.08 -3.93 -11.08
C ASN A 100 2.56 -3.36 -12.40
N THR A 101 1.96 -4.21 -13.25
CA THR A 101 1.35 -3.80 -14.52
C THR A 101 0.25 -2.75 -14.31
N GLN A 102 -0.60 -2.94 -13.31
CA GLN A 102 -1.67 -1.99 -12.97
C GLN A 102 -1.10 -0.64 -12.53
N ILE A 103 -0.09 -0.63 -11.65
CA ILE A 103 0.52 0.60 -11.14
C ILE A 103 1.27 1.34 -12.25
N ILE A 104 2.02 0.65 -13.10
CA ILE A 104 2.70 1.26 -14.26
C ILE A 104 1.68 1.88 -15.23
N SER A 105 0.56 1.19 -15.46
CA SER A 105 -0.54 1.70 -16.28
C SER A 105 -1.19 2.94 -15.65
N CYS A 106 -1.43 2.92 -14.34
CA CYS A 106 -1.94 4.07 -13.59
C CYS A 106 -1.00 5.27 -13.71
N ILE A 107 0.30 5.09 -13.46
CA ILE A 107 1.29 6.17 -13.55
C ILE A 107 1.33 6.74 -14.97
N SER A 108 1.29 5.88 -15.99
CA SER A 108 1.24 6.32 -17.39
C SER A 108 -0.03 7.17 -17.65
N ASN A 109 -1.18 6.76 -17.14
CA ASN A 109 -2.41 7.55 -17.25
C ASN A 109 -2.34 8.85 -16.47
N PHE A 110 -1.78 8.84 -15.25
CA PHE A 110 -1.65 10.03 -14.39
C PHE A 110 -0.77 11.10 -15.04
N THR A 111 0.23 10.69 -15.81
CA THR A 111 1.12 11.58 -16.56
C THR A 111 0.64 11.85 -17.99
N THR A 112 -0.60 11.46 -18.34
CA THR A 112 -1.16 11.62 -19.71
C THR A 112 -0.26 10.97 -20.78
N ASN A 113 0.31 9.80 -20.46
CA ASN A 113 1.25 9.05 -21.28
C ASN A 113 2.53 9.84 -21.64
N TYR A 114 2.88 10.86 -20.85
CA TYR A 114 4.14 11.57 -21.03
C TYR A 114 5.33 10.60 -20.92
N GLN A 115 6.25 10.72 -21.86
CA GLN A 115 7.45 9.89 -21.94
C GLN A 115 8.66 10.72 -21.55
N SER A 116 9.40 10.25 -20.57
CA SER A 116 10.71 10.79 -20.20
C SER A 116 11.56 9.69 -19.60
N GLU A 117 12.88 9.83 -19.70
CA GLU A 117 13.83 8.89 -19.12
C GLU A 117 13.59 8.72 -17.61
N GLY A 118 13.37 9.83 -16.88
CA GLY A 118 13.06 9.79 -15.45
C GLY A 118 11.75 9.06 -15.11
N LEU A 119 10.71 9.16 -15.94
CA LEU A 119 9.48 8.37 -15.72
C LEU A 119 9.68 6.88 -16.03
N ASN A 120 10.52 6.55 -17.00
CA ASN A 120 10.84 5.16 -17.31
C ASN A 120 11.67 4.55 -16.17
N SER A 121 12.69 5.24 -15.70
CA SER A 121 13.48 4.82 -14.52
C SER A 121 12.60 4.68 -13.27
N LEU A 122 11.62 5.58 -13.05
CA LEU A 122 10.69 5.43 -11.94
C LEU A 122 9.85 4.14 -12.05
N LYS A 123 9.38 3.80 -13.26
CA LYS A 123 8.61 2.56 -13.49
C LYS A 123 9.48 1.32 -13.28
N GLU A 124 10.73 1.35 -13.70
CA GLU A 124 11.72 0.29 -13.46
C GLU A 124 11.94 0.09 -11.95
N VAL A 125 12.20 1.16 -11.20
CA VAL A 125 12.36 1.11 -9.73
C VAL A 125 11.12 0.53 -9.05
N ILE A 126 9.90 0.87 -9.50
CA ILE A 126 8.67 0.28 -8.96
C ILE A 126 8.61 -1.23 -9.22
N GLY A 127 9.02 -1.68 -10.40
CA GLY A 127 9.14 -3.10 -10.72
C GLY A 127 10.13 -3.80 -9.79
N GLU A 128 11.34 -3.26 -9.64
CA GLU A 128 12.37 -3.82 -8.76
C GLU A 128 11.91 -3.92 -7.31
N VAL A 129 11.17 -2.92 -6.80
CA VAL A 129 10.65 -2.95 -5.43
C VAL A 129 9.56 -4.02 -5.28
N HIS A 130 8.69 -4.23 -6.28
CA HIS A 130 7.74 -5.36 -6.25
C HIS A 130 8.45 -6.72 -6.30
N ASP A 131 9.45 -6.87 -7.17
CA ASP A 131 10.24 -8.09 -7.28
C ASP A 131 10.93 -8.41 -5.95
N ASN A 132 11.44 -7.40 -5.25
CA ASN A 132 12.04 -7.59 -3.93
C ASN A 132 11.07 -8.14 -2.88
N VAL A 133 9.80 -7.72 -2.90
CA VAL A 133 8.77 -8.24 -1.98
C VAL A 133 8.52 -9.73 -2.24
N TRP A 134 8.45 -10.12 -3.50
CA TRP A 134 8.16 -11.50 -3.89
C TRP A 134 9.39 -12.41 -3.82
N SER A 135 10.43 -12.11 -4.60
CA SER A 135 11.61 -12.96 -4.85
C SER A 135 12.46 -13.21 -3.60
N HIS A 136 12.52 -12.25 -2.67
CA HIS A 136 13.32 -12.38 -1.46
C HIS A 136 12.49 -12.68 -0.20
N GLY A 137 11.19 -12.35 -0.20
CA GLY A 137 10.36 -12.48 0.98
C GLY A 137 9.69 -13.85 1.17
N LYS A 138 9.30 -14.55 0.10
CA LYS A 138 8.13 -15.49 0.16
C LYS A 138 6.97 -14.88 0.97
N SER A 139 6.91 -13.55 1.03
CA SER A 139 6.20 -12.81 2.06
C SER A 139 5.11 -12.02 1.38
N THR A 140 3.95 -12.04 2.00
CA THR A 140 2.80 -11.28 1.56
C THR A 140 3.07 -9.78 1.72
N GLY A 141 2.59 -8.96 0.80
CA GLY A 141 2.64 -7.51 0.91
C GLY A 141 1.38 -6.84 0.36
N PHE A 142 1.36 -5.52 0.38
CA PHE A 142 0.33 -4.71 -0.27
C PHE A 142 0.96 -3.55 -1.01
N SER A 143 0.39 -3.18 -2.14
CA SER A 143 0.76 -1.96 -2.85
C SER A 143 -0.46 -1.22 -3.41
N MET A 144 -0.31 0.09 -3.57
CA MET A 144 -1.27 0.93 -4.27
C MET A 144 -0.61 2.23 -4.76
N THR A 145 -1.28 2.93 -5.68
CA THR A 145 -0.90 4.28 -6.11
C THR A 145 -2.10 5.22 -6.20
N GLN A 146 -1.87 6.51 -5.95
CA GLN A 146 -2.92 7.53 -6.01
C GLN A 146 -2.39 8.86 -6.58
N LEU A 147 -3.21 9.50 -7.42
CA LEU A 147 -2.99 10.83 -7.95
C LEU A 147 -3.75 11.89 -7.16
N TYR A 148 -3.03 12.85 -6.62
CA TYR A 148 -3.56 14.05 -5.98
C TYR A 148 -3.55 15.22 -6.97
N LYS A 149 -4.56 15.28 -7.86
CA LYS A 149 -4.65 16.27 -8.95
C LYS A 149 -4.40 17.71 -8.50
N LYS A 150 -5.01 18.13 -7.39
CA LYS A 150 -4.88 19.50 -6.86
C LYS A 150 -3.46 19.83 -6.37
N ALA A 151 -2.71 18.81 -5.94
CA ALA A 151 -1.35 18.96 -5.42
C ALA A 151 -0.27 18.65 -6.47
N GLY A 152 -0.65 18.19 -7.67
CA GLY A 152 0.31 17.74 -8.69
C GLY A 152 1.20 16.58 -8.23
N LYS A 153 0.71 15.74 -7.31
CA LYS A 153 1.50 14.67 -6.66
C LYS A 153 0.95 13.29 -7.00
N ILE A 154 1.83 12.35 -7.30
CA ILE A 154 1.54 10.91 -7.32
C ILE A 154 2.16 10.31 -6.06
N GLU A 155 1.42 9.46 -5.35
CA GLU A 155 1.95 8.67 -4.25
C GLU A 155 1.81 7.19 -4.58
N PHE A 156 2.95 6.53 -4.76
CA PHE A 156 3.07 5.07 -4.76
C PHE A 156 3.47 4.63 -3.36
N ALA A 157 2.84 3.59 -2.85
CA ALA A 157 3.16 3.01 -1.56
C ALA A 157 3.13 1.49 -1.63
N LEU A 158 4.06 0.87 -0.90
CA LEU A 158 4.19 -0.56 -0.76
C LEU A 158 4.60 -0.89 0.67
N ALA A 159 4.03 -1.96 1.23
CA ALA A 159 4.41 -2.51 2.52
C ALA A 159 4.54 -4.03 2.41
N ASP A 160 5.62 -4.59 2.95
CA ASP A 160 5.83 -6.02 3.03
C ASP A 160 5.53 -6.57 4.44
N LEU A 161 5.30 -7.89 4.53
CA LEU A 161 5.25 -8.62 5.80
C LEU A 161 6.54 -9.36 6.11
N GLY A 162 7.62 -8.96 5.43
CA GLY A 162 8.91 -9.62 5.47
C GLY A 162 9.56 -9.64 6.86
N GLY A 163 10.74 -10.25 6.91
CA GLY A 163 11.56 -10.31 8.13
C GLY A 163 11.99 -8.93 8.66
N GLY A 164 11.85 -7.88 7.85
CA GLY A 164 12.37 -6.54 8.08
C GLY A 164 13.80 -6.40 7.57
N PHE A 165 14.12 -5.24 7.00
CA PHE A 165 15.40 -4.96 6.36
C PHE A 165 16.61 -5.33 7.22
N LEU A 166 16.57 -5.02 8.52
CA LEU A 166 17.65 -5.36 9.46
C LEU A 166 17.86 -6.87 9.62
N LYS A 167 16.78 -7.66 9.66
CA LYS A 167 16.92 -9.13 9.75
C LYS A 167 17.53 -9.69 8.47
N GLU A 168 17.20 -9.11 7.32
CA GLU A 168 17.76 -9.51 6.03
C GLU A 168 19.24 -9.15 5.91
N LEU A 169 19.64 -7.95 6.35
CA LEU A 169 21.04 -7.55 6.44
C LEU A 169 21.85 -8.47 7.36
N ASN A 170 21.29 -8.83 8.51
CA ASN A 170 21.90 -9.80 9.42
C ASN A 170 21.97 -11.20 8.79
N ARG A 171 20.97 -11.62 8.00
CA ARG A 171 20.97 -12.91 7.27
C ARG A 171 22.12 -13.02 6.28
N VAL A 172 22.49 -11.90 5.63
CA VAL A 172 23.63 -11.83 4.69
C VAL A 172 24.96 -11.46 5.38
N ASN A 173 25.03 -11.49 6.71
CA ASN A 173 26.21 -11.18 7.53
C ASN A 173 26.77 -9.76 7.34
N LEU A 174 25.93 -8.78 7.03
CA LEU A 174 26.33 -7.37 7.07
C LEU A 174 26.21 -6.88 8.53
N PRO A 175 27.30 -6.36 9.15
CA PRO A 175 27.34 -6.02 10.57
C PRO A 175 26.68 -4.66 10.83
N ILE A 176 25.37 -4.58 10.61
CA ILE A 176 24.57 -3.38 10.85
C ILE A 176 23.75 -3.60 12.10
N SER A 177 24.05 -2.83 13.15
CA SER A 177 23.42 -2.96 14.47
C SER A 177 22.28 -1.95 14.71
N THR A 178 22.16 -0.93 13.88
CA THR A 178 21.23 0.19 14.07
C THR A 178 20.66 0.68 12.74
N HIS A 179 19.48 1.31 12.77
CA HIS A 179 18.83 1.93 11.61
C HIS A 179 19.42 3.31 11.25
N ASP A 180 20.26 3.88 12.12
CA ASP A 180 20.91 5.17 11.92
C ASP A 180 22.31 4.97 11.30
N GLN A 181 22.50 5.51 10.09
CA GLN A 181 23.80 5.93 9.55
C GLN A 181 23.69 7.36 9.03
#